data_AF-A0A6L9FIH4-F1
#
_entry.id   AF-A0A6L9FIH4-F1
#
_cell.length_a   1.000
_cell.length_b   1.000
_cell.length_c   1.000
_cell.angle_alpha   90.00
_cell.angle_beta   90.00
_cell.angle_gamma   90.00
#
_symmetry.space_group_name_H-M   'P 1'
#
loop_
_entity.id
_entity.type
_entity.pdbx_description
1 polymer ?
#
loop_
_entity_poly.entity_id
_entity_poly.type
_entity_poly.pdbx_seq_one_letter_code
_entity_poly.pdbx_strand_id
1 'polypeptide(L)'
;MSDTNQTEQQTVDLETISPELRQVIEFDQVPEGMHFMVSSIHEVSEEAVREAWDSLPASAQNVLDNFEQFHALISVSQAFAGVNVMEEFPTLNLPKEMTEEQKEQYRAELLDEVLHNCVKDMVKQIKKARRDPILKKDFKDVFVK
;
A
#
# COMPACT_ATOMS: atom_id res chain seq x y z
N MET A 1 24.41 20.67 -16.15
CA MET A 1 24.16 20.78 -14.70
C MET A 1 22.76 20.26 -14.50
N SER A 2 22.62 18.96 -14.25
CA SER A 2 21.33 18.38 -13.93
C SER A 2 21.17 18.53 -12.43
N ASP A 3 20.44 19.58 -12.02
CA ASP A 3 19.94 19.69 -10.66
C ASP A 3 18.91 18.57 -10.48
N THR A 4 19.41 17.40 -10.13
CA THR A 4 18.60 16.34 -9.55
C THR A 4 18.09 16.90 -8.24
N ASN A 5 16.84 17.37 -8.22
CA ASN A 5 16.11 17.59 -6.98
C ASN A 5 16.10 16.24 -6.25
N GLN A 6 17.11 15.99 -5.41
CA GLN A 6 16.98 15.08 -4.29
C GLN A 6 15.90 15.71 -3.42
N THR A 7 14.66 15.25 -3.60
CA THR A 7 13.63 15.42 -2.59
C THR A 7 14.25 14.91 -1.30
N GLU A 8 14.55 15.79 -0.35
CA GLU A 8 14.98 15.40 0.98
C GLU A 8 13.92 14.40 1.49
N GLN A 9 14.26 13.11 1.50
CA GLN A 9 13.35 12.10 2.02
C GLN A 9 13.17 12.42 3.50
N GLN A 10 11.98 12.89 3.87
CA GLN A 10 11.65 13.13 5.26
C GLN A 10 11.82 11.81 6.00
N THR A 11 12.76 11.79 6.93
CA THR A 11 12.96 10.64 7.83
C THR A 11 11.73 10.52 8.70
N VAL A 12 10.97 9.44 8.53
CA VAL A 12 9.83 9.15 9.39
C VAL A 12 10.33 8.48 10.65
N ASP A 13 9.98 9.06 11.80
CA ASP A 13 10.16 8.39 13.07
C ASP A 13 9.07 7.33 13.24
N LEU A 14 9.47 6.06 13.23
CA LEU A 14 8.56 4.92 13.38
C LEU A 14 7.86 4.88 14.75
N GLU A 15 8.32 5.64 15.74
CA GLU A 15 7.62 5.80 17.02
C GLU A 15 6.39 6.72 16.92
N THR A 16 6.28 7.48 15.83
CA THR A 16 5.18 8.44 15.61
C THR A 16 4.04 7.88 14.77
N ILE A 17 4.22 6.72 14.14
CA ILE A 17 3.18 6.04 13.35
C ILE A 17 2.38 5.04 14.20
N SER A 18 1.26 4.54 13.66
CA SER A 18 0.42 3.57 14.37
C SER A 18 1.19 2.28 14.67
N PRO A 19 0.95 1.62 15.83
CA PRO A 19 1.62 0.38 16.20
C PRO A 19 1.46 -0.72 15.15
N GLU A 20 0.27 -0.82 14.55
CA GLU A 20 -0.04 -1.77 13.49
C GLU A 20 0.78 -1.48 12.23
N LEU A 21 0.89 -0.22 11.79
CA LEU A 21 1.71 0.12 10.62
C LEU A 21 3.18 -0.18 10.87
N ARG A 22 3.69 0.18 12.05
CA ARG A 22 5.06 -0.13 12.45
C ARG A 22 5.36 -1.61 12.41
N GLN A 23 4.44 -2.42 12.93
CA GLN A 23 4.57 -3.88 12.95
C GLN A 23 4.66 -4.47 11.53
N VAL A 24 3.84 -4.01 10.58
CA VAL A 24 3.93 -4.48 9.18
C VAL A 24 5.24 -4.02 8.54
N ILE A 25 5.67 -2.78 8.75
CA ILE A 25 6.95 -2.24 8.27
C ILE A 25 8.13 -3.10 8.75
N GLU A 26 8.15 -3.43 10.04
CA GLU A 26 9.19 -4.27 10.66
C GLU A 26 9.13 -5.71 10.13
N PHE A 27 7.94 -6.29 10.03
CA PHE A 27 7.73 -7.66 9.57
C PHE A 27 8.17 -7.87 8.12
N ASP A 28 7.72 -6.99 7.22
CA ASP A 28 8.06 -7.03 5.79
C ASP A 28 9.46 -6.48 5.49
N GLN A 29 10.19 -6.02 6.52
CA GLN A 29 11.53 -5.43 6.41
C GLN A 29 11.57 -4.29 5.38
N VAL A 30 10.57 -3.40 5.45
CA VAL A 30 10.43 -2.30 4.50
C VAL A 30 11.65 -1.37 4.59
N PRO A 31 12.32 -1.07 3.47
CA PRO A 31 13.48 -0.19 3.46
C PRO A 31 13.16 1.21 4.03
N GLU A 32 14.10 1.78 4.78
CA GLU A 32 13.93 3.10 5.42
C GLU A 32 13.56 4.21 4.43
N GLY A 33 14.14 4.18 3.24
CA GLY A 33 13.81 5.13 2.16
C GLY A 33 12.35 5.06 1.66
N MET A 34 11.59 4.03 2.05
CA MET A 34 10.17 3.88 1.72
C MET A 34 9.23 4.26 2.88
N HIS A 35 9.73 4.47 4.09
CA HIS A 35 8.89 4.72 5.27
C HIS A 35 8.01 5.96 5.13
N PHE A 36 8.55 7.04 4.54
CA PHE A 36 7.78 8.24 4.23
C PHE A 36 6.61 7.98 3.29
N MET A 37 6.87 7.24 2.22
CA MET A 37 5.85 6.92 1.23
C MET A 37 4.77 6.01 1.83
N VAL A 38 5.16 4.97 2.59
CA VAL A 38 4.20 4.11 3.30
C VAL A 38 3.31 4.94 4.23
N SER A 39 3.90 5.84 5.01
CA SER A 39 3.17 6.67 5.97
C SER A 39 2.23 7.65 5.26
N SER A 40 2.69 8.26 4.16
CA SER A 40 1.86 9.15 3.34
C SER A 40 0.70 8.39 2.71
N ILE A 41 0.94 7.20 2.16
CA ILE A 41 -0.10 6.32 1.61
C ILE A 41 -1.09 5.92 2.69
N HIS A 42 -0.61 5.58 3.89
CA HIS A 42 -1.46 5.21 5.01
C HIS A 42 -2.47 6.32 5.30
N GLU A 43 -2.00 7.57 5.45
CA GLU A 43 -2.88 8.71 5.70
C GLU A 43 -3.89 8.96 4.56
N VAL A 44 -3.43 9.04 3.30
CA VAL A 44 -4.32 9.40 2.18
C VAL A 44 -5.27 8.29 1.76
N SER A 45 -4.94 7.02 2.04
CA SER A 45 -5.76 5.88 1.65
C SER A 45 -6.83 5.52 2.69
N GLU A 46 -6.78 6.12 3.88
CA GLU A 46 -7.63 5.73 5.01
C GLU A 46 -9.12 5.65 4.64
N GLU A 47 -9.67 6.70 4.04
CA GLU A 47 -11.11 6.76 3.70
C GLU A 47 -11.51 5.62 2.76
N ALA A 48 -10.78 5.43 1.65
CA ALA A 48 -11.07 4.37 0.68
C ALA A 48 -10.93 2.96 1.30
N VAL A 49 -9.96 2.78 2.20
CA VAL A 49 -9.70 1.51 2.88
C VAL A 49 -10.74 1.26 3.98
N ARG A 50 -11.20 2.31 4.67
CA ARG A 50 -12.28 2.28 5.66
C ARG A 50 -13.59 1.84 5.02
N GLU A 51 -13.95 2.43 3.89
CA GLU A 51 -15.13 2.02 3.11
C GLU A 51 -15.05 0.55 2.70
N ALA A 52 -13.88 0.13 2.19
CA ALA A 52 -13.65 -1.26 1.82
C ALA A 52 -13.81 -2.21 3.01
N TRP A 53 -13.25 -1.85 4.18
CA TRP A 53 -13.40 -2.62 5.41
C TRP A 53 -14.85 -2.70 5.87
N ASP A 54 -15.58 -1.58 5.89
CA ASP A 54 -16.97 -1.53 6.36
C ASP A 54 -17.91 -2.30 5.43
N SER A 55 -17.54 -2.46 4.15
CA SER A 55 -18.25 -3.33 3.20
C SER A 55 -18.00 -4.84 3.43
N LEU A 56 -17.01 -5.22 4.23
CA LEU A 56 -16.71 -6.62 4.52
C LEU A 56 -17.78 -7.23 5.43
N PRO A 57 -18.19 -8.49 5.20
CA PRO A 57 -18.99 -9.20 6.19
C PRO A 57 -18.20 -9.39 7.49
N ALA A 58 -18.86 -9.38 8.64
CA ALA A 58 -18.22 -9.54 9.95
C ALA A 58 -17.28 -10.77 10.04
N SER A 59 -17.65 -11.88 9.38
CA SER A 59 -16.78 -13.07 9.30
C SER A 59 -15.41 -12.81 8.66
N ALA A 60 -15.32 -11.84 7.74
CA ALA A 60 -14.10 -11.45 7.05
C ALA A 60 -13.31 -10.44 7.89
N GLN A 61 -13.99 -9.48 8.51
CA GLN A 61 -13.37 -8.56 9.47
C GLN A 61 -12.68 -9.33 10.60
N ASN A 62 -13.32 -10.38 11.14
CA ASN A 62 -12.79 -11.25 12.20
C ASN A 62 -11.55 -12.11 11.81
N VAL A 63 -11.02 -11.97 10.60
CA VAL A 63 -9.71 -12.53 10.24
C VAL A 63 -8.61 -11.75 10.95
N LEU A 64 -8.74 -10.42 10.98
CA LEU A 64 -7.87 -9.48 11.67
C LEU A 64 -8.57 -9.01 12.96
N ASP A 65 -7.83 -8.33 13.83
CA ASP A 65 -8.35 -7.92 15.14
C ASP A 65 -9.03 -6.54 15.07
N ASN A 66 -8.60 -5.66 14.17
CA ASN A 66 -9.15 -4.31 14.01
C ASN A 66 -8.93 -3.77 12.57
N PHE A 67 -9.44 -2.56 12.33
CA PHE A 67 -9.21 -1.84 11.08
C PHE A 67 -7.74 -1.51 10.83
N GLU A 68 -7.04 -1.06 11.87
CA GLU A 68 -5.65 -0.58 11.75
C GLU A 68 -4.74 -1.66 11.17
N GLN A 69 -4.93 -2.93 11.54
CA GLN A 69 -4.23 -4.07 10.94
C GLN A 69 -4.51 -4.21 9.44
N PHE A 70 -5.77 -4.06 9.04
CA PHE A 70 -6.17 -4.15 7.63
C PHE A 70 -5.58 -3.00 6.81
N HIS A 71 -5.66 -1.80 7.36
CA HIS A 71 -5.16 -0.59 6.73
C HIS A 71 -3.64 -0.58 6.62
N ALA A 72 -2.93 -1.03 7.65
CA ALA A 72 -1.47 -1.20 7.64
C ALA A 72 -0.99 -2.14 6.53
N LEU A 73 -1.61 -3.33 6.41
CA LEU A 73 -1.29 -4.31 5.37
C LEU A 73 -1.50 -3.73 3.96
N ILE A 74 -2.59 -3.00 3.75
CA ILE A 74 -2.88 -2.38 2.45
C ILE A 74 -1.87 -1.27 2.15
N SER A 75 -1.53 -0.45 3.14
CA SER A 75 -0.64 0.71 2.95
C SER A 75 0.75 0.27 2.51
N VAL A 76 1.30 -0.77 3.15
CA VAL A 76 2.59 -1.37 2.75
C VAL A 76 2.48 -2.00 1.35
N SER A 77 1.42 -2.77 1.08
CA SER A 77 1.20 -3.36 -0.25
C SER A 77 1.10 -2.30 -1.36
N GLN A 78 0.41 -1.20 -1.10
CA GLN A 78 0.23 -0.07 -1.99
C GLN A 78 1.55 0.67 -2.25
N ALA A 79 2.38 0.84 -1.22
CA ALA A 79 3.70 1.44 -1.36
C ALA A 79 4.61 0.64 -2.30
N PHE A 80 4.70 -0.67 -2.11
CA PHE A 80 5.49 -1.53 -3.00
C PHE A 80 4.93 -1.54 -4.44
N ALA A 81 3.62 -1.66 -4.59
CA ALA A 81 2.99 -1.63 -5.91
C ALA A 81 3.23 -0.28 -6.62
N GLY A 82 3.14 0.82 -5.88
CA GLY A 82 3.43 2.16 -6.38
C GLY A 82 4.88 2.29 -6.85
N VAL A 83 5.87 1.84 -6.06
CA VAL A 83 7.28 1.84 -6.48
C VAL A 83 7.47 1.05 -7.76
N ASN A 84 6.93 -0.16 -7.84
CA ASN A 84 7.04 -1.00 -9.04
C ASN A 84 6.47 -0.29 -10.27
N VAL A 85 5.29 0.34 -10.17
CA VAL A 85 4.72 1.14 -11.26
C VAL A 85 5.66 2.28 -11.65
N MET A 86 6.22 2.99 -10.68
CA MET A 86 7.11 4.13 -10.93
C MET A 86 8.42 3.70 -11.60
N GLU A 87 8.95 2.51 -11.28
CA GLU A 87 10.14 1.91 -11.86
C GLU A 87 9.89 1.34 -13.27
N GLU A 88 8.72 0.75 -13.50
CA GLU A 88 8.33 0.15 -14.78
C GLU A 88 7.84 1.19 -15.79
N PHE A 89 7.29 2.32 -15.34
CA PHE A 89 6.71 3.36 -16.20
C PHE A 89 7.64 3.82 -17.34
N PRO A 90 8.94 4.10 -17.11
CA PRO A 90 9.87 4.50 -18.19
C PRO A 90 10.10 3.42 -19.25
N THR A 91 9.80 2.16 -18.93
CA THR A 91 9.95 1.01 -19.85
C THR A 91 8.70 0.76 -20.69
N LEU A 92 7.57 1.43 -20.38
CA LEU A 92 6.34 1.30 -21.14
C LEU A 92 6.50 1.90 -22.53
N ASN A 93 6.01 1.17 -23.55
CA ASN A 93 5.95 1.66 -24.93
C ASN A 93 4.81 2.65 -25.09
N LEU A 94 4.98 3.87 -24.58
CA LEU A 94 4.02 4.94 -24.73
C LEU A 94 4.01 5.46 -26.19
N PRO A 95 2.84 5.88 -26.72
CA PRO A 95 2.77 6.53 -28.01
C PRO A 95 3.75 7.71 -28.12
N LYS A 96 4.53 7.75 -29.21
CA LYS A 96 5.58 8.75 -29.43
C LYS A 96 5.05 10.19 -29.51
N GLU A 97 3.75 10.35 -29.75
CA GLU A 97 3.07 11.63 -29.90
C GLU A 97 2.51 12.18 -28.59
N MET A 98 2.62 11.44 -27.46
CA MET A 98 2.17 11.97 -26.17
C MET A 98 3.04 13.12 -25.70
N THR A 99 2.40 14.22 -25.30
CA THR A 99 3.06 15.33 -24.61
C THR A 99 3.51 14.90 -23.21
N GLU A 100 4.41 15.65 -22.60
CA GLU A 100 4.84 15.37 -21.22
C GLU A 100 3.67 15.45 -20.23
N GLU A 101 2.73 16.40 -20.39
CA GLU A 101 1.54 16.47 -19.53
C GLU A 101 0.65 15.22 -19.70
N GLN A 102 0.51 14.71 -20.92
CA GLN A 102 -0.27 13.49 -21.17
C GLN A 102 0.40 12.26 -20.54
N LYS A 103 1.73 12.19 -20.55
CA LYS A 103 2.47 11.10 -19.90
C LYS A 103 2.32 11.17 -18.39
N GLU A 104 2.41 12.37 -17.81
CA GLU A 104 2.23 12.57 -16.37
C GLU A 104 0.81 12.21 -15.92
N GLN A 105 -0.20 12.63 -16.68
CA GLN A 105 -1.59 12.24 -16.44
C GLN A 105 -1.79 10.72 -16.51
N TYR A 106 -1.26 10.08 -17.56
CA TYR A 106 -1.34 8.62 -17.70
C TYR A 106 -0.63 7.88 -16.56
N ARG A 107 0.51 8.40 -16.10
CA ARG A 107 1.21 7.86 -14.93
C ARG A 107 0.35 7.94 -13.67
N ALA A 108 -0.28 9.07 -13.43
CA ALA A 108 -1.15 9.28 -12.28
C ALA A 108 -2.36 8.33 -12.32
N GLU A 109 -3.00 8.18 -13.48
CA GLU A 109 -4.12 7.25 -13.68
C GLU A 109 -3.72 5.80 -13.44
N LEU A 110 -2.57 5.37 -13.97
CA LEU A 110 -2.05 4.02 -13.75
C LEU A 110 -1.74 3.76 -12.27
N LEU A 111 -1.15 4.75 -11.60
CA LEU A 111 -0.86 4.65 -10.17
C LEU A 111 -2.15 4.53 -9.36
N ASP A 112 -3.14 5.37 -9.61
CA ASP A 112 -4.45 5.31 -8.93
C ASP A 112 -5.13 3.95 -9.13
N GLU A 113 -5.14 3.44 -10.37
CA GLU A 113 -5.70 2.12 -10.68
C GLU A 113 -5.00 1.00 -9.88
N VAL A 114 -3.66 1.03 -9.82
CA VAL A 114 -2.89 0.01 -9.10
C VAL A 114 -3.16 0.09 -7.60
N LEU A 115 -3.17 1.29 -7.02
CA LEU A 115 -3.48 1.48 -5.60
C LEU A 115 -4.89 1.01 -5.26
N HIS A 116 -5.88 1.31 -6.10
CA HIS A 116 -7.25 0.83 -5.94
C HIS A 116 -7.34 -0.70 -6.05
N ASN A 117 -6.58 -1.31 -6.96
CA ASN A 117 -6.56 -2.76 -7.11
C ASN A 117 -5.93 -3.47 -5.90
N CYS A 118 -4.92 -2.89 -5.24
CA CYS A 118 -4.38 -3.42 -3.97
C CYS A 118 -5.48 -3.57 -2.91
N VAL A 119 -6.35 -2.57 -2.74
CA VAL A 119 -7.48 -2.63 -1.79
C VAL A 119 -8.42 -3.79 -2.15
N LYS A 120 -8.82 -3.88 -3.42
CA LYS A 120 -9.70 -4.94 -3.91
C LYS A 120 -9.12 -6.33 -3.73
N ASP A 121 -7.83 -6.50 -3.99
CA ASP A 121 -7.16 -7.79 -3.83
C ASP A 121 -7.00 -8.16 -2.36
N MET A 122 -6.69 -7.21 -1.48
CA MET A 122 -6.68 -7.46 -0.04
C MET A 122 -8.07 -7.91 0.47
N VAL A 123 -9.15 -7.24 0.03
CA VAL A 123 -10.53 -7.65 0.34
C VAL A 123 -10.79 -9.10 -0.10
N LYS A 124 -10.28 -9.52 -1.27
CA LYS A 124 -10.41 -10.90 -1.74
C LYS A 124 -9.60 -11.87 -0.86
N GLN A 125 -8.36 -11.52 -0.51
CA GLN A 125 -7.50 -12.37 0.32
C GLN A 125 -8.07 -12.56 1.73
N ILE A 126 -8.55 -11.50 2.38
CA ILE A 126 -9.23 -11.59 3.68
C ILE A 126 -10.49 -12.46 3.58
N LYS A 127 -11.30 -12.29 2.53
CA LYS A 127 -12.48 -13.14 2.29
C LYS A 127 -12.11 -14.62 2.09
N LYS A 128 -10.94 -14.91 1.49
CA LYS A 128 -10.42 -16.28 1.32
C LYS A 128 -9.91 -16.85 2.65
N ALA A 129 -9.15 -16.07 3.41
CA ALA A 129 -8.57 -16.45 4.70
C ALA A 129 -9.62 -16.96 5.70
N ARG A 130 -10.87 -16.48 5.64
CA ARG A 130 -11.99 -17.02 6.43
C ARG A 130 -12.13 -18.54 6.38
N ARG A 131 -11.78 -19.16 5.25
CA ARG A 131 -11.96 -20.59 4.97
C ARG A 131 -10.63 -21.33 4.81
N ASP A 132 -9.51 -20.61 4.90
CA ASP A 132 -8.17 -21.13 4.70
C ASP A 132 -7.35 -20.87 5.96
N PRO A 133 -7.20 -21.87 6.85
CA PRO A 133 -6.51 -21.69 8.13
C PRO A 133 -5.05 -21.29 8.00
N ILE A 134 -4.37 -21.70 6.92
CA ILE A 134 -2.98 -21.35 6.66
C ILE A 134 -2.92 -19.87 6.33
N LEU A 135 -3.70 -19.42 5.34
CA LEU A 135 -3.74 -18.01 4.97
C LEU A 135 -4.21 -17.11 6.12
N LYS A 136 -5.17 -17.57 6.94
CA LYS A 136 -5.58 -16.85 8.16
C LYS A 136 -4.44 -16.71 9.15
N LYS A 137 -3.62 -17.76 9.31
CA LYS A 137 -2.45 -17.73 10.17
C LYS A 137 -1.43 -16.73 9.63
N ASP A 138 -1.14 -16.77 8.33
CA ASP A 138 -0.20 -15.84 7.69
C ASP A 138 -0.58 -14.38 7.96
N PHE A 139 -1.87 -14.02 7.85
CA PHE A 139 -2.35 -12.67 8.20
C PHE A 139 -2.15 -12.30 9.68
N LYS A 140 -2.31 -13.27 10.59
CA LYS A 140 -2.17 -13.03 12.02
C LYS A 140 -0.71 -12.96 12.45
N ASP A 141 0.15 -13.80 11.87
CA ASP A 141 1.57 -13.91 12.22
C ASP A 141 2.31 -12.59 12.00
N VAL A 142 1.86 -11.74 11.06
CA VAL A 142 2.37 -10.37 10.90
C VAL A 142 2.29 -9.57 12.21
N PHE A 143 1.22 -9.77 12.99
CA PHE A 143 0.92 -9.02 14.21
C PHE A 143 1.24 -9.77 15.50
N VAL A 144 1.84 -10.96 15.40
CA VAL A 144 2.32 -11.71 16.57
C VAL A 144 3.71 -11.20 16.93
N LYS A 145 3.84 -10.68 18.16
CA LYS A 145 5.11 -10.23 18.74
C LYS A 145 6.04 -11.38 19.12
#